data_AF-A0AA46PYJ1-F1
#
_entry.id   AF-A0AA46PYJ1-F1
#
_cell.length_a   1.000
_cell.length_b   1.000
_cell.length_c   1.000
_cell.angle_alpha   90.00
_cell.angle_beta   90.00
_cell.angle_gamma   90.00
#
_symmetry.space_group_name_H-M   'P 1'
#
loop_
_entity.id
_entity.type
_entity.pdbx_description
1 polymer ?
#
loop_
_entity_poly.entity_id
_entity_poly.type
_entity_poly.pdbx_seq_one_letter_code
_entity_poly.pdbx_strand_id
1 'polypeptide(L)' 'MGEVYSHLSEEERQVIQIEVGNGASIRGIGAMLGRSPSSISREIKR' A
#
# COMPACT_ATOMS: atom_id res chain seq x y z
N MET A 1 6.28 -1.00 24.20
CA MET A 1 5.39 -0.14 23.40
C MET A 1 5.01 -0.93 22.17
N GLY A 2 3.81 -1.52 22.18
CA GLY A 2 3.36 -2.37 21.09
C GLY A 2 2.90 -1.51 19.93
N GLU A 3 3.74 -1.38 18.90
CA GLU A 3 3.28 -0.86 17.62
C GLU A 3 2.43 -1.94 16.97
N VAL A 4 1.12 -1.80 17.15
CA VAL A 4 0.11 -2.56 16.44
C VAL A 4 0.14 -2.06 14.99
N TYR A 5 1.10 -2.55 14.20
CA TYR A 5 1.16 -2.35 12.73
C TYR A 5 0.04 -3.16 12.05
N SER A 6 -1.22 -2.83 12.38
CA SER A 6 -2.42 -3.44 11.78
C SER A 6 -2.94 -2.62 10.59
N HIS A 7 -2.42 -1.41 10.40
CA HIS A 7 -2.76 -0.53 9.30
C HIS A 7 -1.49 -0.18 8.52
N LEU A 8 -1.69 -0.01 7.22
CA LEU A 8 -0.69 0.48 6.27
C LEU A 8 -0.05 1.75 6.82
N SER A 9 1.28 1.76 6.96
CA SER A 9 2.01 2.93 7.46
C SER A 9 1.78 4.13 6.55
N GLU A 10 1.90 5.35 7.07
CA GLU A 10 1.82 6.57 6.26
C GLU A 10 2.82 6.55 5.10
N GLU A 11 4.00 5.97 5.32
CA GLU A 11 5.01 5.78 4.27
C GLU A 11 4.52 4.84 3.16
N GLU A 12 3.99 3.66 3.54
CA GLU A 12 3.43 2.71 2.58
C GLU A 12 2.24 3.34 1.81
N ARG A 13 1.41 4.17 2.46
CA ARG A 13 0.31 4.90 1.82
C ARG A 13 0.80 5.89 0.78
N GLN A 14 1.84 6.65 1.09
CA GLN A 14 2.45 7.58 0.13
C GLN A 14 3.02 6.84 -1.07
N VAL A 15 3.76 5.74 -0.83
CA VAL A 15 4.30 4.91 -1.92
C VAL A 15 3.19 4.39 -2.82
N ILE A 16 2.08 3.91 -2.25
CA ILE A 16 0.93 3.46 -3.03
C ILE A 16 0.36 4.59 -3.89
N GLN A 17 0.12 5.78 -3.33
CA GLN A 17 -0.47 6.88 -4.10
C GLN A 17 0.45 7.36 -5.22
N ILE A 18 1.75 7.44 -4.97
CA ILE A 18 2.76 7.80 -5.97
C ILE A 18 2.76 6.76 -7.09
N GLU A 19 2.87 5.48 -6.75
CA GLU A 19 2.96 4.41 -7.73
C GLU A 19 1.65 4.23 -8.52
N VAL A 20 0.49 4.42 -7.88
CA VAL A 20 -0.80 4.47 -8.58
C VAL A 20 -0.85 5.65 -9.54
N GLY A 21 -0.36 6.84 -9.14
CA GLY A 21 -0.24 8.01 -10.00
C GLY A 21 0.72 7.80 -11.18
N ASN A 22 1.76 6.99 -10.98
CA ASN A 22 2.69 6.57 -12.03
C ASN A 22 2.11 5.48 -12.97
N GLY A 23 0.92 4.97 -12.69
CA GLY A 23 0.29 3.89 -13.47
C GLY A 23 0.80 2.48 -13.13
N ALA A 24 1.48 2.32 -12.00
CA ALA A 24 1.93 1.01 -11.54
C ALA A 24 0.74 0.10 -11.19
N SER A 25 0.89 -1.19 -11.49
CA SER A 25 -0.14 -2.17 -11.17
C SER A 25 -0.21 -2.44 -9.66
N ILE A 26 -1.41 -2.58 -9.11
CA ILE A 26 -1.66 -2.92 -7.70
C ILE A 26 -0.84 -4.15 -7.24
N ARG A 27 -0.70 -5.16 -8.11
CA ARG A 27 0.15 -6.33 -7.86
C ARG A 27 1.63 -6.00 -7.75
N GLY A 28 2.14 -5.10 -8.58
CA GLY A 28 3.54 -4.65 -8.55
C GLY A 28 3.83 -3.87 -7.26
N ILE A 29 2.93 -2.96 -6.89
CA ILE A 29 3.01 -2.20 -5.65
C ILE A 29 2.95 -3.13 -4.43
N GLY A 30 2.03 -4.10 -4.44
CA GLY A 30 1.94 -5.12 -3.39
C GLY A 30 3.21 -5.96 -3.28
N ALA A 31 3.80 -6.37 -4.40
CA ALA A 31 5.06 -7.11 -4.40
C ALA A 31 6.23 -6.27 -3.87
N MET A 32 6.31 -4.99 -4.23
CA MET A 32 7.34 -4.05 -3.76
C MET A 32 7.24 -3.80 -2.24
N LEU A 33 6.01 -3.65 -1.72
CA LEU A 33 5.76 -3.40 -0.30
C LEU A 33 5.63 -4.68 0.54
N GLY A 34 5.70 -5.87 -0.06
CA GLY A 34 5.43 -7.14 0.62
C GLY A 34 3.98 -7.25 1.15
N ARG A 35 3.03 -6.54 0.52
CA ARG A 35 1.63 -6.48 0.92
C ARG A 35 0.72 -7.20 -0.07
N SER A 36 -0.36 -7.76 0.46
CA SER A 36 -1.41 -8.34 -0.38
C SER A 36 -2.04 -7.25 -1.27
N PRO A 37 -2.29 -7.53 -2.57
CA PRO A 37 -2.98 -6.59 -3.46
C PRO A 37 -4.36 -6.17 -2.93
N SER A 38 -5.01 -7.00 -2.11
CA SER A 38 -6.27 -6.66 -1.44
C SER A 38 -6.11 -5.54 -0.40
N SER A 39 -4.96 -5.45 0.27
CA SER A 39 -4.65 -4.36 1.21
C SER A 39 -4.45 -3.04 0.46
N ILE A 40 -3.71 -3.08 -0.65
CA ILE A 40 -3.48 -1.92 -1.51
C ILE A 40 -4.80 -1.44 -2.12
N SER A 41 -5.63 -2.34 -2.62
CA SER A 41 -6.95 -2.00 -3.18
C SER A 41 -7.89 -1.37 -2.15
N ARG A 42 -7.88 -1.86 -0.90
CA ARG A 42 -8.64 -1.25 0.21
C ARG A 42 -8.14 0.14 0.57
N GLU A 43 -6.84 0.39 0.44
CA GLU A 43 -6.25 1.72 0.66
C GLU A 43 -6.66 2.70 -0.43
N ILE A 44 -6.57 2.30 -1.70
CA ILE A 44 -6.97 3.14 -2.84
C ILE A 44 -8.45 3.53 -2.79
N LYS A 45 -9.29 2.67 -2.21
CA LYS A 45 -10.74 2.90 -2.08
C LYS A 45 -11.14 3.76 -0.87
N ARG A 46 -10.25 3.95 0.12
CA ARG A 46 -10.53 4.84 1.25
C ARG A 46 -10.56 6.29 0.80
#